data_AF-A0A523GD54-F1
#
_entry.id   AF-A0A523GD54-F1
#
_cell.length_a   1.000
_cell.length_b   1.000
_cell.length_c   1.000
_cell.angle_alpha   90.00
_cell.angle_beta   90.00
_cell.angle_gamma   90.00
#
_symmetry.space_group_name_H-M   'P 1'
#
loop_
_entity.id
_entity.type
_entity.pdbx_description
1 polymer ?
#
loop_
_entity_poly.entity_id
_entity_poly.type
_entity_poly.pdbx_seq_one_letter_code
_entity_poly.pdbx_strand_id
1 'polypeptide(L)'
;MIEFISQPWPWYVAGPLVGLVVPMLLLAGGRMFGVSENMRHFCAAAIPGNISFFKYDWKKAGAWNLTMILGALIGGFIAATWLGNPEPIALAEATKTDL
;
A
#
# COMPACT_ATOMS: atom_id res chain seq x y z
N MET A 1 12.77 17.55 -13.27
CA MET A 1 11.48 16.80 -13.19
C MET A 1 11.47 15.81 -12.05
N ILE A 2 12.46 14.93 -11.93
CA ILE A 2 12.58 13.97 -10.81
C ILE A 2 12.70 14.67 -9.44
N GLU A 3 13.42 15.80 -9.36
CA GLU A 3 13.49 16.62 -8.13
C GLU A 3 12.11 17.13 -7.67
N PHE A 4 11.22 17.49 -8.60
CA PHE A 4 9.88 17.99 -8.26
C PHE A 4 8.98 16.89 -7.67
N ILE A 5 9.21 15.64 -8.04
CA ILE A 5 8.43 14.48 -7.55
C ILE A 5 9.05 13.93 -6.26
N SER A 6 10.36 14.10 -6.06
CA SER A 6 11.08 13.56 -4.90
C SER A 6 11.09 14.51 -3.68
N GLN A 7 10.74 15.78 -3.88
CA GLN A 7 10.56 16.72 -2.76
C GLN A 7 9.37 16.31 -1.89
N PRO A 8 9.35 16.65 -0.59
CA PRO A 8 8.16 16.44 0.25
C PRO A 8 6.99 17.28 -0.27
N TRP A 9 5.89 16.61 -0.62
CA TRP A 9 4.69 17.30 -1.08
C TRP A 9 3.88 17.82 0.11
N PRO A 10 3.31 19.04 0.01
CA PRO A 10 2.43 19.54 1.04
C PRO A 10 1.24 18.61 1.29
N TRP A 11 0.83 18.51 2.55
CA TRP A 11 -0.24 17.62 2.98
C TRP A 11 -1.57 17.87 2.25
N TYR A 12 -1.85 19.11 1.86
CA TYR A 12 -3.07 19.48 1.13
C TYR A 12 -3.06 18.99 -0.33
N VAL A 13 -1.92 18.56 -0.87
CA VAL A 13 -1.81 17.90 -2.18
C VAL A 13 -1.81 16.38 -2.00
N ALA A 14 -0.97 15.88 -1.10
CA ALA A 14 -0.84 14.45 -0.84
C ALA A 14 -2.14 13.84 -0.29
N GLY A 15 -2.82 14.54 0.62
CA GLY A 15 -4.07 14.08 1.25
C GLY A 15 -5.18 13.81 0.24
N PRO A 16 -5.57 14.78 -0.61
CA PRO A 16 -6.56 14.53 -1.67
C PRO A 16 -6.15 13.43 -2.65
N LEU A 17 -4.88 13.34 -3.04
CA LEU A 17 -4.41 12.29 -3.95
C LEU A 17 -4.56 10.89 -3.35
N VAL A 18 -4.22 10.72 -2.06
CA VAL A 18 -4.45 9.46 -1.34
C VAL A 18 -5.95 9.22 -1.14
N GLY A 19 -6.72 10.28 -0.84
CA GLY A 19 -8.17 10.22 -0.69
C GLY A 19 -8.89 9.74 -1.95
N LEU A 20 -8.37 10.06 -3.14
CA LEU A 20 -8.89 9.60 -4.43
C LEU A 20 -8.79 8.10 -4.64
N VAL A 21 -7.97 7.38 -3.86
CA VAL A 21 -7.90 5.91 -3.92
C VAL A 21 -9.27 5.30 -3.64
N VAL A 22 -10.02 5.81 -2.66
CA VAL A 22 -11.34 5.24 -2.30
C VAL A 22 -12.37 5.41 -3.44
N PRO A 23 -12.58 6.61 -4.02
CA PRO A 23 -13.37 6.77 -5.24
C PRO A 23 -12.90 5.92 -6.42
N MET A 24 -11.58 5.80 -6.61
CA MET A 24 -11.02 4.97 -7.68
C MET A 24 -11.37 3.49 -7.50
N LEU A 25 -11.35 2.99 -6.27
CA LEU A 25 -11.77 1.62 -5.94
C LEU A 25 -13.28 1.41 -6.11
N LEU A 26 -14.09 2.44 -5.84
CA LEU A 26 -15.53 2.41 -6.13
C LEU A 26 -15.78 2.27 -7.64
N LEU A 27 -15.06 3.05 -8.47
CA LEU A 27 -15.13 2.97 -9.93
C LEU A 27 -14.62 1.63 -10.48
N ALA A 28 -13.65 1.00 -9.81
CA ALA A 28 -13.13 -0.33 -10.16
C ALA A 28 -14.12 -1.49 -9.84
N GLY A 29 -15.38 -1.17 -9.54
CA GLY A 29 -16.44 -2.15 -9.28
C GLY A 29 -16.71 -2.40 -7.79
N GLY A 30 -16.50 -1.40 -6.94
CA GLY A 30 -16.76 -1.49 -5.49
C GLY A 30 -15.85 -2.48 -4.76
N ARG A 31 -14.65 -2.72 -5.30
CA ARG A 31 -13.72 -3.68 -4.70
C ARG A 31 -13.18 -3.14 -3.38
N MET A 32 -13.21 -3.96 -2.32
CA MET A 32 -12.73 -3.55 -1.00
C MET A 32 -11.21 -3.35 -0.99
N PHE A 33 -10.73 -2.32 -0.28
CA PHE A 33 -9.32 -2.13 0.05
C PHE A 33 -8.89 -3.13 1.13
N GLY A 34 -8.76 -4.40 0.77
CA GLY A 34 -8.61 -5.51 1.69
C GLY A 34 -7.16 -5.90 2.00
N VAL A 35 -6.35 -5.02 2.61
CA VAL A 35 -4.95 -5.36 2.97
C VAL A 35 -4.89 -6.57 3.91
N SER A 36 -5.77 -6.64 4.92
CA SER A 36 -5.84 -7.78 5.85
C SER A 36 -6.29 -9.08 5.17
N GLU A 37 -7.12 -8.96 4.13
CA GLU A 37 -7.59 -10.12 3.37
C GLU A 37 -6.48 -10.70 2.47
N ASN A 38 -5.55 -9.87 2.00
CA ASN A 38 -4.34 -10.32 1.28
C ASN A 38 -3.52 -11.30 2.12
N MET A 39 -3.37 -11.02 3.42
CA MET A 39 -2.67 -11.92 4.34
C MET A 39 -3.38 -13.26 4.44
N ARG A 40 -4.72 -13.29 4.48
CA ARG A 40 -5.52 -14.53 4.47
C ARG A 40 -5.31 -15.33 3.20
N HIS A 41 -5.34 -14.68 2.03
CA HIS A 41 -5.09 -15.34 0.74
C HIS A 41 -3.67 -15.89 0.64
N PHE A 42 -2.68 -15.15 1.13
CA PHE A 42 -1.29 -15.59 1.20
C PHE A 42 -1.11 -16.80 2.14
N CYS A 43 -1.71 -16.74 3.33
CA CYS A 43 -1.70 -17.87 4.28
C CYS A 43 -2.40 -19.11 3.71
N ALA A 44 -3.52 -18.95 3.00
CA ALA A 44 -4.22 -20.05 2.33
C ALA A 44 -3.39 -20.68 1.19
N ALA A 45 -2.53 -19.90 0.53
CA ALA A 45 -1.64 -20.38 -0.52
C ALA A 45 -0.35 -21.04 0.03
N ALA A 46 0.23 -20.49 1.09
CA ALA A 46 1.51 -20.95 1.66
C ALA A 46 1.36 -22.11 2.65
N ILE A 47 0.26 -22.16 3.40
CA ILE A 47 0.01 -23.19 4.42
C ILE A 47 -1.38 -23.80 4.14
N PRO A 48 -1.47 -24.84 3.30
CA PRO A 48 -2.70 -25.60 3.09
C PRO A 48 -2.95 -26.50 4.32
N GLY A 49 -3.11 -25.89 5.49
CA GLY A 49 -3.43 -26.56 6.74
C GLY A 49 -4.89 -27.01 6.76
N ASN A 50 -5.22 -27.96 7.63
CA ASN A 50 -6.56 -28.56 7.78
C ASN A 50 -7.59 -27.61 8.46
N ILE A 51 -7.47 -26.30 8.27
CA ILE A 51 -8.34 -25.29 8.86
C ILE A 51 -9.40 -24.94 7.82
N SER A 52 -10.68 -25.13 8.14
CA SER A 52 -11.81 -24.87 7.23
C SER A 52 -11.81 -23.44 6.67
N PHE A 53 -11.27 -22.48 7.42
CA PHE A 53 -11.14 -21.08 7.02
C PHE A 53 -10.21 -20.85 5.81
N PHE A 54 -9.24 -21.73 5.56
CA PHE A 54 -8.31 -21.62 4.41
C PHE A 54 -8.71 -22.51 3.22
N LYS A 55 -9.77 -23.32 3.36
CA LYS A 55 -10.29 -24.18 2.30
C LYS A 55 -11.26 -23.41 1.40
N TYR A 56 -10.74 -22.47 0.61
CA TYR A 56 -11.51 -21.77 -0.41
C TYR A 56 -10.64 -21.48 -1.65
N ASP A 57 -11.28 -21.14 -2.77
CA ASP A 57 -10.59 -20.76 -4.00
C ASP A 57 -10.00 -19.35 -3.85
N TRP A 58 -8.81 -19.29 -3.25
CA TRP A 58 -8.04 -18.06 -3.03
C TRP A 58 -7.67 -17.34 -4.34
N LYS A 59 -7.64 -18.05 -5.48
CA LYS A 59 -7.39 -17.41 -6.78
C LYS A 59 -8.61 -16.61 -7.21
N LYS A 60 -9.81 -17.19 -7.13
CA LYS A 60 -11.06 -16.46 -7.46
C LYS A 60 -11.36 -15.32 -6.50
N ALA A 61 -11.20 -15.55 -5.20
CA ALA A 61 -11.51 -14.55 -4.18
C ALA A 61 -10.41 -13.48 -4.04
N GLY A 62 -9.15 -13.86 -4.24
CA GLY A 62 -7.99 -13.01 -3.99
C GLY A 62 -7.38 -12.33 -5.21
N ALA A 63 -7.80 -12.62 -6.45
CA ALA A 63 -7.16 -12.07 -7.66
C ALA A 63 -7.00 -10.55 -7.64
N TRP A 64 -8.07 -9.81 -7.32
CA TRP A 64 -8.04 -8.34 -7.23
C TRP A 64 -7.07 -7.85 -6.14
N ASN A 65 -7.22 -8.44 -4.97
CA ASN A 65 -6.46 -8.17 -3.76
C ASN A 65 -4.94 -8.41 -3.96
N LEU A 66 -4.59 -9.49 -4.66
CA LEU A 66 -3.23 -9.83 -5.05
C LEU A 66 -2.66 -8.87 -6.10
N THR A 67 -3.45 -8.44 -7.09
CA THR A 67 -2.99 -7.42 -8.04
C THR A 67 -2.71 -6.08 -7.35
N MET A 68 -3.51 -5.74 -6.34
CA MET A 68 -3.37 -4.48 -5.61
C MET A 68 -2.10 -4.47 -4.73
N ILE A 69 -1.82 -5.55 -3.99
CA ILE A 69 -0.59 -5.65 -3.20
C ILE A 69 0.66 -5.72 -4.09
N LEU A 70 0.58 -6.40 -5.23
CA LEU A 70 1.67 -6.43 -6.20
C LEU A 70 1.97 -5.02 -6.74
N GLY A 71 0.94 -4.25 -7.09
CA GLY A 71 1.08 -2.86 -7.49
C GLY A 71 1.69 -1.99 -6.38
N ALA A 72 1.27 -2.17 -5.12
CA ALA A 72 1.83 -1.46 -3.98
C ALA A 72 3.31 -1.81 -3.74
N LEU A 73 3.70 -3.08 -3.86
CA LEU A 73 5.10 -3.51 -3.74
C LEU A 73 5.97 -2.91 -4.84
N ILE A 74 5.52 -2.95 -6.10
CA ILE A 74 6.25 -2.37 -7.23
C ILE A 74 6.36 -0.84 -7.06
N GLY A 75 5.26 -0.18 -6.71
CA GLY A 75 5.25 1.28 -6.48
C GLY A 75 6.15 1.69 -5.32
N GLY A 76 6.12 0.96 -4.21
CA GLY A 76 6.99 1.18 -3.05
C GLY A 76 8.46 0.94 -3.38
N PHE A 77 8.78 -0.11 -4.13
CA PHE A 77 10.14 -0.37 -4.61
C PHE A 77 10.63 0.79 -5.47
N ILE A 78 9.82 1.21 -6.45
CA ILE A 78 10.17 2.34 -7.34
C ILE A 78 10.40 3.63 -6.54
N ALA A 79 9.51 3.91 -5.58
CA ALA A 79 9.63 5.08 -4.73
C ALA A 79 10.89 5.05 -3.87
N ALA A 80 11.24 3.89 -3.30
CA ALA A 80 12.41 3.74 -2.44
C ALA A 80 13.73 3.83 -3.21
N THR A 81 13.81 3.29 -4.43
CA THR A 81 15.06 3.25 -5.20
C THR A 81 15.32 4.51 -6.02
N TRP A 82 14.27 5.16 -6.56
CA TRP A 82 14.43 6.32 -7.46
C TRP A 82 13.95 7.65 -6.87
N LEU A 83 13.02 7.64 -5.91
CA LEU A 83 12.46 8.86 -5.29
C LEU A 83 12.85 9.00 -3.81
N GLY A 84 13.77 8.16 -3.31
CA GLY A 84 14.26 8.23 -1.94
C GLY A 84 14.98 9.55 -1.69
N ASN A 85 14.51 10.32 -0.71
CA ASN A 85 15.18 11.54 -0.29
C ASN A 85 16.23 11.21 0.79
N PRO A 86 17.52 11.51 0.57
CA PRO A 86 18.58 11.29 1.56
C PRO A 86 18.56 12.32 2.70
N GLU A 87 17.81 13.41 2.57
CA GLU A 87 17.71 14.42 3.63
C GLU A 87 16.90 13.92 4.82
N PRO A 88 17.38 14.17 6.05
CA PRO A 88 16.65 13.81 7.26
C PRO A 88 15.31 14.55 7.30
N ILE A 89 14.27 13.83 7.72
CA ILE A 89 12.93 14.39 7.90
C ILE A 89 13.06 15.66 8.74
N ALA A 90 12.51 16.77 8.23
CA ALA A 90 12.48 18.06 8.91
C ALA A 90 11.54 18.00 10.13
N LEU A 91 12.02 17.35 11.19
CA LEU A 91 11.36 17.25 12.49
C LEU A 91 11.65 18.51 13.30
N ALA A 92 10.65 18.99 14.04
CA ALA A 92 10.83 20.06 15.02
C ALA A 92 11.87 19.63 16.08
N GLU A 93 12.73 20.55 16.52
CA GLU A 93 13.78 20.25 17.51
C GLU A 93 13.20 19.64 18.79
N ALA A 94 12.05 20.13 19.25
CA ALA A 94 11.35 19.60 20.42
C ALA A 94 11.06 18.09 20.31
N THR A 95 10.75 17.59 19.10
CA THR A 95 10.48 16.17 18.84
C THR A 95 11.75 15.33 18.77
N LYS A 96 12.91 15.93 18.47
CA LYS A 96 14.19 15.22 18.44
C LYS A 96 14.76 14.97 19.84
N THR A 97 14.46 15.86 20.79
CA THR A 97 14.88 15.73 22.20
C THR A 97 14.02 14.80 23.04
N ASP A 98 12.83 14.43 22.57
CA ASP A 98 11.86 13.59 23.30
C ASP A 98 11.98 12.08 22.97
N LEU A 99 12.97 11.71 22.14
CA LEU A 99 13.33 10.34 21.74
C LEU A 99 14.67 9.93 22.35
#